data_AF-A0A2C6LF50-F1
#
_entry.id   AF-A0A2C6LF50-F1
#
_cell.length_a   1.000
_cell.length_b   1.000
_cell.length_c   1.000
_cell.angle_alpha   90.00
_cell.angle_beta   90.00
_cell.angle_gamma   90.00
#
_symmetry.space_group_name_H-M   'P 1'
#
loop_
_entity.id
_entity.type
_entity.pdbx_description
1 polymer ?
#
loop_
_entity_poly.entity_id
_entity_poly.type
_entity_poly.pdbx_seq_one_letter_code
_entity_poly.pdbx_strand_id
1 'polypeptide(L)'
;MREKRQLGYSFSCHTASLEFQDSGVLIFGATPRPAYAAKAWDSLCCVIRDLCTHHPPTREEYHAAKQVLTSGFTTSFKTNDYWLTLLFSLQLPTSPKDLDSIKKIPEFYERISLQDVCDVLRETCFAVPMITCVAISGPKEIKSLLARTETAVEGKVKSYLLSLPHPSPSSSHQMIPWSETPAWPEDLPVDEEWESYTRRQALTRASCLSRWSSPTRWFSELSDFFYGDEDCKKKRKLLLFLGVAVLTGTAVMWMLSSRRRVSRR
;
A
#
# COMPACT_ATOMS: atom_id res chain seq x y z
N MET A 1 3.30 -10.91 -6.12
CA MET A 1 3.95 -9.59 -6.21
C MET A 1 4.98 -9.36 -5.10
N ARG A 2 4.61 -9.46 -3.81
CA ARG A 2 5.54 -9.27 -2.67
C ARG A 2 6.74 -10.22 -2.68
N GLU A 3 6.49 -11.52 -2.61
CA GLU A 3 7.56 -12.52 -2.42
C GLU A 3 8.33 -12.79 -3.71
N LYS A 4 7.62 -13.14 -4.79
CA LYS A 4 8.24 -13.50 -6.07
C LYS A 4 8.86 -12.32 -6.81
N ARG A 5 8.20 -11.15 -6.83
CA ARG A 5 8.62 -9.98 -7.62
C ARG A 5 9.31 -8.89 -6.80
N GLN A 6 9.24 -8.95 -5.46
CA GLN A 6 9.91 -8.01 -4.53
C GLN A 6 9.60 -6.52 -4.78
N LEU A 7 8.41 -6.22 -5.32
CA LEU A 7 8.06 -4.87 -5.78
C LEU A 7 7.64 -3.92 -4.66
N GLY A 8 7.27 -4.46 -3.50
CA GLY A 8 6.76 -3.64 -2.40
C GLY A 8 6.69 -4.36 -1.08
N TYR A 9 6.47 -3.56 -0.03
CA TYR A 9 6.42 -4.01 1.35
C TYR A 9 5.10 -4.70 1.66
N SER A 10 4.00 -4.16 1.15
CA SER A 10 2.64 -4.68 1.35
C SER A 10 1.80 -4.51 0.09
N PHE A 11 0.87 -5.44 -0.10
CA PHE A 11 -0.19 -5.38 -1.09
C PHE A 11 -1.48 -5.72 -0.36
N SER A 12 -2.57 -5.04 -0.68
CA SER A 12 -3.86 -5.27 -0.05
C SER A 12 -4.98 -5.24 -1.09
N CYS A 13 -6.06 -5.95 -0.78
CA CYS A 13 -7.32 -5.86 -1.48
C CYS A 13 -8.38 -5.56 -0.41
N HIS A 14 -9.15 -4.51 -0.63
CA HIS A 14 -10.23 -4.11 0.25
C HIS A 14 -11.51 -4.01 -0.57
N THR A 15 -12.63 -4.41 0.03
CA THR A 15 -13.96 -4.20 -0.55
C THR A 15 -14.68 -3.18 0.30
N ALA A 16 -15.34 -2.21 -0.31
CA ALA A 16 -16.23 -1.29 0.38
C ALA A 16 -17.59 -1.27 -0.32
N SER A 17 -18.66 -1.42 0.46
CA SER A 17 -20.02 -1.20 -0.03
C SER A 17 -20.35 0.28 0.10
N LEU A 18 -20.75 0.90 -1.01
CA LEU A 18 -21.23 2.27 -1.07
C LEU A 18 -22.76 2.22 -1.01
N GLU A 19 -23.28 2.07 0.21
CA GLU A 19 -24.71 1.83 0.47
C GLU A 19 -25.64 2.92 -0.09
N PHE A 20 -25.15 4.16 -0.22
CA PHE A 20 -25.90 5.27 -0.81
C PHE A 20 -26.02 5.21 -2.34
N GLN A 21 -25.13 4.46 -2.99
CA GLN A 21 -25.03 4.39 -4.45
C GLN A 21 -25.41 3.02 -4.99
N ASP A 22 -25.91 2.12 -4.12
CA ASP A 22 -26.17 0.72 -4.43
C ASP A 22 -25.04 0.08 -5.26
N SER A 23 -23.80 0.37 -4.85
CA SER A 23 -22.60 -0.06 -5.55
C SER A 23 -21.54 -0.54 -4.57
N GLY A 24 -20.57 -1.30 -5.09
CA GLY A 24 -19.41 -1.74 -4.34
C GLY A 24 -18.13 -1.32 -5.07
N VAL A 25 -17.06 -1.11 -4.30
CA VAL A 25 -15.73 -0.87 -4.85
C VAL A 25 -14.77 -1.93 -4.35
N LEU A 26 -13.98 -2.48 -5.27
CA LEU A 26 -12.76 -3.21 -4.95
C LEU A 26 -11.58 -2.26 -5.05
N ILE A 27 -10.85 -2.11 -3.95
CA ILE A 27 -9.68 -1.25 -3.83
C ILE A 27 -8.46 -2.14 -3.68
N PHE A 28 -7.63 -2.15 -4.72
CA PHE A 28 -6.33 -2.79 -4.67
C PHE A 28 -5.25 -1.77 -4.32
N GLY A 29 -4.52 -2.04 -3.24
CA GLY A 29 -3.46 -1.18 -2.73
C GLY A 29 -2.09 -1.84 -2.85
N ALA A 30 -1.08 -1.03 -3.12
CA ALA A 30 0.32 -1.45 -3.06
C ALA A 30 1.14 -0.38 -2.33
N THR A 31 2.08 -0.83 -1.50
CA THR A 31 3.08 0.03 -0.84
C THR A 31 4.46 -0.33 -1.38
N PRO A 32 4.80 0.07 -2.63
CA PRO A 32 6.06 -0.24 -3.26
C PRO A 32 7.19 0.66 -2.76
N ARG A 33 8.42 0.30 -3.11
CA ARG A 33 9.52 1.29 -3.11
C ARG A 33 9.22 2.36 -4.16
N PRO A 34 9.62 3.63 -3.96
CA PRO A 34 9.24 4.70 -4.88
C PRO A 34 9.65 4.43 -6.35
N ALA A 35 10.83 3.85 -6.60
CA ALA A 35 11.27 3.46 -7.96
C ALA A 35 10.37 2.42 -8.65
N TYR A 36 9.61 1.65 -7.89
CA TYR A 36 8.82 0.52 -8.37
C TYR A 36 7.33 0.87 -8.43
N ALA A 37 6.93 2.13 -8.24
CA ALA A 37 5.53 2.52 -8.18
C ALA A 37 4.74 2.17 -9.45
N ALA A 38 5.21 2.62 -10.62
CA ALA A 38 4.58 2.33 -11.91
C ALA A 38 4.57 0.82 -12.20
N LYS A 39 5.68 0.14 -11.96
CA LYS A 39 5.81 -1.30 -12.14
C LYS A 39 4.88 -2.10 -11.21
N ALA A 40 4.73 -1.69 -9.95
CA ALA A 40 3.85 -2.35 -9.00
C ALA A 40 2.37 -2.19 -9.39
N TRP A 41 1.98 -1.02 -9.90
CA TRP A 41 0.66 -0.84 -10.51
C TRP A 41 0.48 -1.77 -11.72
N ASP A 42 1.48 -1.86 -12.59
CA ASP A 42 1.44 -2.71 -13.77
C ASP A 42 1.22 -4.20 -13.43
N SER A 43 2.05 -4.68 -12.50
CA SER A 43 1.97 -6.02 -11.96
C SER A 43 0.60 -6.34 -11.36
N LEU A 44 -0.06 -5.33 -10.78
CA LEU A 44 -1.35 -5.48 -10.13
C LEU A 44 -2.46 -5.65 -11.18
N CYS A 45 -2.40 -4.87 -12.27
CA CYS A 45 -3.29 -5.06 -13.42
C CYS A 45 -3.17 -6.47 -14.01
N CYS A 46 -1.95 -7.00 -14.15
CA CYS A 46 -1.76 -8.39 -14.58
C CYS A 46 -2.42 -9.39 -13.65
N VAL A 47 -2.24 -9.23 -12.32
CA VAL A 47 -2.82 -10.14 -11.33
C VAL A 47 -4.34 -10.08 -11.33
N ILE A 48 -4.93 -8.88 -11.45
CA ILE A 48 -6.38 -8.71 -11.55
C ILE A 48 -6.89 -9.38 -12.83
N ARG A 49 -6.23 -9.16 -13.97
CA ARG A 49 -6.57 -9.82 -15.23
C ARG A 49 -6.53 -11.33 -15.09
N ASP A 50 -5.43 -11.89 -14.56
CA ASP A 50 -5.26 -13.32 -14.38
C ASP A 50 -6.38 -13.89 -13.50
N LEU A 51 -6.72 -13.21 -12.40
CA LEU A 51 -7.84 -13.59 -11.52
C LEU A 51 -9.18 -13.64 -12.26
N CYS A 52 -9.40 -12.73 -13.21
CA CYS A 52 -10.65 -12.66 -13.97
C CYS A 52 -10.69 -13.60 -15.19
N THR A 53 -9.56 -14.17 -15.60
CA THR A 53 -9.44 -14.89 -16.87
C THR A 53 -8.78 -16.26 -16.71
N HIS A 54 -7.47 -16.32 -16.53
CA HIS A 54 -6.67 -17.54 -16.61
C HIS A 54 -6.60 -18.32 -15.30
N HIS A 55 -6.73 -17.64 -14.16
CA HIS A 55 -6.56 -18.18 -12.82
C HIS A 55 -7.68 -17.70 -11.88
N PRO A 56 -8.96 -18.03 -12.17
CA PRO A 56 -10.05 -17.73 -11.25
C PRO A 56 -9.88 -18.49 -9.93
N PRO A 57 -10.56 -18.05 -8.85
CA PRO A 57 -10.53 -18.73 -7.56
C PRO A 57 -10.80 -20.23 -7.68
N THR A 58 -9.97 -21.03 -7.02
CA THR A 58 -10.14 -22.47 -7.00
C THR A 58 -11.23 -22.90 -6.02
N ARG A 59 -11.73 -24.13 -6.18
CA ARG A 59 -12.72 -24.70 -5.27
C ARG A 59 -12.21 -24.78 -3.83
N GLU A 60 -10.93 -25.06 -3.64
CA GLU A 60 -10.30 -25.13 -2.33
C GLU A 60 -10.23 -23.76 -1.65
N GLU A 61 -9.78 -22.72 -2.37
CA GLU A 61 -9.75 -21.34 -1.88
C GLU A 61 -11.15 -20.82 -1.52
N TYR A 62 -12.13 -21.14 -2.36
CA TYR A 62 -13.52 -20.78 -2.11
C TYR A 62 -14.07 -21.42 -0.83
N HIS A 63 -13.86 -22.73 -0.64
CA HIS A 63 -14.33 -23.41 0.57
C HIS A 63 -13.62 -22.91 1.82
N ALA A 64 -12.32 -22.65 1.74
CA ALA A 64 -11.56 -22.07 2.84
C ALA A 64 -12.11 -20.68 3.22
N ALA A 65 -12.35 -19.81 2.24
CA ALA A 65 -12.94 -18.49 2.46
C ALA A 65 -14.36 -18.56 3.03
N LYS A 66 -15.21 -19.44 2.48
CA LYS A 66 -16.58 -19.65 2.95
C LYS A 66 -16.60 -20.13 4.40
N GLN A 67 -15.74 -21.08 4.77
CA GLN A 67 -15.65 -21.59 6.14
C GLN A 67 -15.26 -20.50 7.15
N VAL A 68 -14.31 -19.61 6.78
CA VAL A 68 -13.92 -18.48 7.63
C VAL A 68 -15.08 -17.51 7.82
N LEU A 69 -15.81 -17.17 6.76
CA LEU A 69 -16.99 -16.30 6.83
C LEU A 69 -18.11 -16.91 7.69
N THR A 70 -18.49 -18.16 7.42
CA THR A 70 -19.66 -18.78 8.08
C THR A 70 -19.40 -19.07 9.55
N SER A 71 -18.18 -19.46 9.91
CA SER A 71 -17.80 -19.61 11.32
C SER A 71 -17.84 -18.27 12.08
N GLY A 72 -17.46 -17.17 11.42
CA GLY A 72 -17.48 -15.81 11.97
C GLY A 72 -18.89 -15.31 12.30
N PHE A 73 -19.94 -15.79 11.64
CA PHE A 73 -21.31 -15.39 11.95
C PHE A 73 -21.73 -15.80 13.36
N THR A 74 -21.43 -17.04 13.75
CA THR A 74 -21.85 -17.58 15.06
C THR A 74 -21.29 -16.81 16.26
N THR A 75 -20.11 -16.20 16.09
CA THR A 75 -19.46 -15.36 17.09
C THR A 75 -19.90 -13.91 16.99
N SER A 76 -19.99 -13.37 15.78
CA SER A 76 -20.33 -11.96 15.54
C SER A 76 -21.78 -11.64 15.91
N PHE A 77 -22.75 -12.53 15.63
CA PHE A 77 -24.17 -12.33 16.03
C PHE A 77 -24.39 -12.31 17.56
N LYS A 78 -23.38 -12.63 18.36
CA LYS A 78 -23.45 -12.55 19.82
C LYS A 78 -22.96 -11.21 20.37
N THR A 79 -22.37 -10.34 19.56
CA THR A 79 -21.79 -9.07 20.01
C THR A 79 -22.70 -7.89 19.67
N ASN A 80 -22.85 -6.96 20.62
CA ASN A 80 -23.68 -5.77 20.43
C ASN A 80 -23.12 -4.86 19.33
N ASP A 81 -21.79 -4.73 19.23
CA ASP A 81 -21.13 -3.89 18.23
C ASP A 81 -21.45 -4.34 16.79
N TYR A 82 -21.52 -5.65 16.57
CA TYR A 82 -21.88 -6.20 15.27
C TYR A 82 -23.34 -5.88 14.91
N TRP A 83 -24.27 -6.04 15.86
CA TRP A 83 -25.66 -5.64 15.68
C TRP A 83 -25.80 -4.14 15.41
N LEU A 84 -25.12 -3.29 16.17
CA LEU A 84 -25.14 -1.84 15.94
C LEU A 84 -24.61 -1.48 14.55
N THR A 85 -23.56 -2.15 14.08
CA THR A 85 -23.00 -1.94 12.73
C THR A 85 -24.02 -2.32 11.64
N LEU A 86 -24.70 -3.47 11.79
CA LEU A 86 -25.72 -3.91 10.84
C LEU A 86 -26.93 -2.97 10.83
N LEU A 87 -27.39 -2.54 12.02
CA LEU A 87 -28.54 -1.66 12.17
C LEU A 87 -28.26 -0.22 11.70
N PHE A 88 -27.02 0.26 11.82
CA PHE A 88 -26.65 1.61 11.34
C PHE A 88 -26.95 1.78 9.86
N SER A 89 -26.69 0.74 9.06
CA SER A 89 -27.00 0.73 7.62
C SER A 89 -28.50 0.74 7.28
N LEU A 90 -29.38 0.43 8.24
CA LEU A 90 -30.83 0.41 8.05
C LEU A 90 -31.48 1.78 8.21
N GLN A 91 -30.81 2.72 8.88
CA GLN A 91 -31.34 4.05 9.16
C GLN A 91 -31.18 5.02 7.99
N LEU A 92 -30.65 4.55 6.85
CA LEU A 92 -30.44 5.37 5.67
C LEU A 92 -31.76 5.58 4.93
N PRO A 93 -32.25 6.84 4.79
CA PRO A 93 -33.53 7.13 4.15
C PRO A 93 -33.59 6.71 2.68
N THR A 94 -32.43 6.59 2.04
CA THR A 94 -32.28 6.30 0.61
C THR A 94 -32.40 4.82 0.27
N SER A 95 -32.24 3.92 1.24
CA SER A 95 -32.36 2.48 1.05
C SER A 95 -32.77 1.80 2.36
N PRO A 96 -34.07 1.87 2.75
CA PRO A 96 -34.53 1.23 3.98
C PRO A 96 -34.44 -0.29 3.82
N LYS A 97 -33.43 -0.92 4.44
CA LYS A 97 -33.33 -2.38 4.39
C LYS A 97 -34.28 -3.01 5.40
N ASP A 98 -34.86 -4.14 5.01
CA ASP A 98 -35.71 -4.95 5.89
C ASP A 98 -34.87 -5.55 7.03
N LEU A 99 -35.32 -5.43 8.27
CA LEU A 99 -34.69 -6.06 9.44
C LEU A 99 -34.60 -7.58 9.30
N ASP A 100 -35.54 -8.20 8.60
CA ASP A 100 -35.52 -9.64 8.35
C ASP A 100 -34.40 -10.06 7.38
N SER A 101 -33.83 -9.11 6.61
CA SER A 101 -32.65 -9.38 5.77
C SER A 101 -31.43 -9.74 6.62
N ILE A 102 -31.26 -9.13 7.79
CA ILE A 102 -30.15 -9.40 8.71
C ILE A 102 -30.17 -10.85 9.20
N LYS A 103 -31.36 -11.36 9.52
CA LYS A 103 -31.54 -12.74 9.98
C LYS A 103 -31.18 -13.77 8.91
N LYS A 104 -31.31 -13.40 7.63
CA LYS A 104 -31.04 -14.26 6.47
C LYS A 104 -29.60 -14.20 5.98
N ILE A 105 -28.72 -13.40 6.59
CA ILE A 105 -27.30 -13.28 6.19
C ILE A 105 -26.60 -14.65 6.14
N PRO A 106 -26.69 -15.52 7.17
CA PRO A 106 -26.05 -16.85 7.10
C PRO A 106 -26.57 -17.70 5.94
N GLU A 107 -27.89 -17.75 5.77
CA GLU A 107 -28.52 -18.51 4.69
C GLU A 107 -28.11 -18.01 3.31
N PHE A 108 -27.94 -16.69 3.16
CA PHE A 108 -27.47 -16.08 1.93
C PHE A 108 -26.07 -16.59 1.58
N TYR A 109 -25.10 -16.48 2.50
CA TYR A 109 -23.73 -16.95 2.26
C TYR A 109 -23.63 -18.48 2.08
N GLU A 110 -24.57 -19.25 2.63
CA GLU A 110 -24.64 -20.69 2.37
C GLU A 110 -25.08 -21.03 0.94
N ARG A 111 -25.91 -20.18 0.31
CA ARG A 111 -26.40 -20.38 -1.07
C ARG A 111 -25.44 -19.89 -2.13
N ILE A 112 -24.54 -18.97 -1.81
CA ILE A 112 -23.50 -18.51 -2.73
C ILE A 112 -22.70 -19.73 -3.20
N SER A 113 -22.42 -19.77 -4.49
CA SER A 113 -21.59 -20.76 -5.16
C SER A 113 -20.26 -20.15 -5.62
N LEU A 114 -19.29 -21.01 -5.95
CA LEU A 114 -18.03 -20.57 -6.56
C LEU A 114 -18.27 -19.81 -7.88
N GLN A 115 -19.27 -20.25 -8.65
CA GLN A 115 -19.61 -19.64 -9.93
C GLN A 115 -20.06 -18.19 -9.74
N ASP A 116 -20.92 -17.93 -8.75
CA ASP A 116 -21.39 -16.57 -8.43
C ASP A 116 -20.21 -15.65 -8.08
N VAL A 117 -19.22 -16.14 -7.32
CA VAL A 117 -18.02 -15.37 -6.97
C VAL A 117 -17.20 -15.05 -8.22
N CYS A 118 -16.99 -16.04 -9.10
CA CYS A 118 -16.25 -15.85 -10.34
C CYS A 118 -16.97 -14.89 -11.29
N ASP A 119 -18.30 -14.95 -11.35
CA ASP A 119 -19.12 -14.09 -12.20
C ASP A 119 -19.08 -12.65 -11.69
N VAL A 120 -19.26 -12.44 -10.38
CA VAL A 120 -19.10 -11.10 -9.76
C VAL A 120 -17.70 -10.53 -10.00
N LEU A 121 -16.64 -11.33 -9.90
CA LEU A 121 -15.28 -10.85 -10.20
C LEU A 121 -15.16 -10.39 -11.67
N ARG A 122 -15.72 -11.13 -12.63
CA ARG A 122 -15.72 -10.74 -14.05
C ARG A 122 -16.59 -9.51 -14.34
N GLU A 123 -17.68 -9.34 -13.61
CA GLU A 123 -18.63 -8.23 -13.75
C GLU A 123 -18.24 -6.96 -12.97
N THR A 124 -17.25 -7.04 -12.07
CA THR A 124 -16.82 -5.90 -11.26
C THR A 124 -15.40 -5.45 -11.57
N CYS A 125 -14.54 -6.36 -12.04
CA CYS A 125 -13.17 -6.05 -12.40
C CYS A 125 -13.05 -5.85 -13.91
N PHE A 126 -12.82 -4.61 -14.34
CA PHE A 126 -12.70 -4.24 -15.74
C PHE A 126 -11.30 -3.75 -16.07
N ALA A 127 -10.92 -3.89 -17.34
CA ALA A 127 -9.71 -3.27 -17.85
C ALA A 127 -9.87 -1.73 -17.92
N VAL A 128 -11.09 -1.28 -18.24
CA VAL A 128 -11.45 0.12 -18.47
C VAL A 128 -12.94 0.31 -18.12
N PRO A 129 -13.39 1.40 -17.48
CA PRO A 129 -12.58 2.43 -16.86
C PRO A 129 -12.00 1.93 -15.52
N MET A 130 -10.69 1.75 -15.48
CA MET A 130 -9.98 1.49 -14.23
C MET A 130 -9.64 2.85 -13.60
N ILE A 131 -10.23 3.15 -12.43
CA ILE A 131 -9.89 4.37 -11.69
C ILE A 131 -8.63 4.08 -10.87
N THR A 132 -7.55 4.76 -11.21
CA THR A 132 -6.25 4.60 -10.53
C THR A 132 -5.92 5.86 -9.75
N CYS A 133 -5.65 5.72 -8.45
CA CYS A 133 -5.12 6.79 -7.63
C CYS A 133 -3.71 6.41 -7.16
N VAL A 134 -2.72 7.20 -7.56
CA VAL A 134 -1.33 7.04 -7.11
C VAL A 134 -1.05 8.10 -6.07
N ALA A 135 -0.88 7.70 -4.81
CA ALA A 135 -0.45 8.59 -3.75
C ALA A 135 0.97 8.23 -3.33
N ILE A 136 1.87 9.21 -3.34
CA ILE A 136 3.24 9.04 -2.88
C ILE A 136 3.43 9.90 -1.63
N SER A 137 3.71 9.24 -0.51
CA SER A 137 4.07 9.89 0.75
C SER A 137 5.57 9.78 1.00
N GLY A 138 6.21 10.88 1.41
CA GLY A 138 7.65 10.92 1.63
C GLY A 138 8.21 12.34 1.74
N PRO A 139 9.53 12.49 1.97
CA PRO A 139 10.18 13.81 2.04
C PRO A 139 9.88 14.64 0.78
N LYS A 140 9.75 15.96 0.92
CA LYS A 140 9.51 16.93 -0.19
C LYS A 140 10.51 16.85 -1.36
N GLU A 141 11.57 16.06 -1.22
CA GLU A 141 12.63 15.80 -2.19
C GLU A 141 12.20 14.86 -3.33
N ILE A 142 11.03 14.22 -3.24
CA ILE A 142 10.46 13.44 -4.33
C ILE A 142 9.70 14.34 -5.33
N LYS A 143 10.31 15.46 -5.73
CA LYS A 143 9.74 16.31 -6.79
C LYS A 143 9.73 15.49 -8.09
N SER A 144 8.60 15.45 -8.79
CA SER A 144 8.34 14.75 -10.07
C SER A 144 8.06 13.24 -10.07
N LEU A 145 8.30 12.46 -9.00
CA LEU A 145 8.02 11.01 -9.07
C LEU A 145 6.54 10.71 -9.30
N LEU A 146 5.64 11.46 -8.67
CA LEU A 146 4.21 11.34 -8.90
C LEU A 146 3.89 11.59 -10.36
N ALA A 147 4.31 12.74 -10.89
CA ALA A 147 4.10 13.10 -12.29
C ALA A 147 4.70 12.06 -13.27
N ARG A 148 5.89 11.51 -12.99
CA ARG A 148 6.49 10.44 -13.81
C ARG A 148 5.69 9.15 -13.74
N THR A 149 5.22 8.78 -12.55
CA THR A 149 4.40 7.57 -12.36
C THR A 149 3.06 7.72 -13.08
N GLU A 150 2.38 8.85 -12.92
CA GLU A 150 1.15 9.18 -13.62
C GLU A 150 1.34 9.16 -15.13
N THR A 151 2.42 9.80 -15.63
CA THR A 151 2.74 9.80 -17.07
C THR A 151 2.96 8.39 -17.62
N ALA A 152 3.69 7.54 -16.89
CA ALA A 152 3.94 6.15 -17.30
C ALA A 152 2.65 5.31 -17.32
N VAL A 153 1.81 5.46 -16.28
CA VAL A 153 0.50 4.80 -16.16
C VAL A 153 -0.42 5.25 -17.27
N GLU A 154 -0.59 6.56 -17.46
CA GLU A 154 -1.42 7.14 -18.52
C GLU A 154 -0.94 6.73 -19.91
N GLY A 155 0.37 6.75 -20.14
CA GLY A 155 0.96 6.33 -21.41
C GLY A 155 0.61 4.89 -21.74
N LYS A 156 0.73 3.99 -20.75
CA LYS A 156 0.37 2.58 -20.89
C LYS A 156 -1.12 2.36 -21.12
N VAL A 157 -1.97 3.03 -20.34
CA VAL A 157 -3.43 2.95 -20.52
C VAL A 157 -3.82 3.44 -21.91
N LYS A 158 -3.27 4.58 -22.36
CA LYS A 158 -3.53 5.13 -23.71
C LYS A 158 -3.07 4.16 -24.80
N SER A 159 -1.87 3.60 -24.71
CA SER A 159 -1.38 2.62 -25.70
C SER A 159 -2.22 1.35 -25.72
N TYR A 160 -2.68 0.90 -24.56
CA TYR A 160 -3.55 -0.27 -24.46
C TYR A 160 -4.95 0.00 -25.03
N LEU A 161 -5.51 1.19 -24.75
CA LEU A 161 -6.78 1.61 -25.34
C LEU A 161 -6.72 1.67 -26.87
N LEU A 162 -5.59 2.12 -27.44
CA LEU A 162 -5.37 2.14 -28.87
C LEU A 162 -5.23 0.75 -29.50
N SER A 163 -4.85 -0.27 -28.73
CA SER A 163 -4.70 -1.65 -29.21
C SER A 163 -6.01 -2.46 -29.13
N LEU A 164 -7.05 -1.91 -28.51
CA LEU A 164 -8.35 -2.57 -28.45
C LEU A 164 -9.02 -2.60 -29.83
N PRO A 165 -9.64 -3.73 -30.22
CA PRO A 165 -10.50 -3.75 -31.40
C PRO A 165 -11.63 -2.73 -31.18
N HIS A 166 -11.83 -1.81 -32.13
CA HIS A 166 -12.80 -0.70 -32.04
C HIS A 166 -14.11 -1.11 -31.34
N PRO A 167 -14.42 -0.60 -30.14
CA PRO A 167 -15.79 -0.57 -29.69
C PRO A 167 -16.53 0.50 -30.53
N SER A 168 -17.72 0.14 -30.98
CA SER A 168 -18.67 1.00 -31.70
C SER A 168 -18.70 2.43 -31.12
N PRO A 169 -18.84 3.49 -31.95
CA PRO A 169 -18.67 4.90 -31.54
C PRO A 169 -19.76 5.48 -30.61
N SER A 170 -20.49 4.66 -29.84
CA SER A 170 -21.71 5.08 -29.15
C SER A 170 -21.67 5.19 -27.63
N SER A 171 -20.55 4.98 -26.93
CA SER A 171 -20.51 5.31 -25.50
C SER A 171 -19.10 5.54 -24.94
N SER A 172 -18.83 6.78 -24.51
CA SER A 172 -17.64 7.19 -23.76
C SER A 172 -17.51 6.57 -22.35
N HIS A 173 -18.35 5.59 -22.02
CA HIS A 173 -18.48 4.97 -20.69
C HIS A 173 -18.54 3.45 -20.73
N GLN A 174 -18.24 2.81 -21.88
CA GLN A 174 -18.31 1.35 -21.96
C GLN A 174 -17.24 0.71 -21.07
N MET A 175 -17.67 -0.08 -20.09
CA MET A 175 -16.77 -0.90 -19.29
C MET A 175 -16.32 -2.08 -20.14
N ILE A 176 -15.03 -2.36 -20.17
CA ILE A 176 -14.43 -3.41 -21.02
C ILE A 176 -13.93 -4.54 -20.12
N PRO A 177 -14.56 -5.72 -20.16
CA PRO A 177 -14.17 -6.87 -19.34
C PRO A 177 -12.77 -7.35 -19.69
N TRP A 178 -12.02 -7.84 -18.69
CA TRP A 178 -10.68 -8.38 -18.93
C TRP A 178 -10.64 -9.53 -19.95
N SER A 179 -11.72 -10.33 -20.03
CA SER A 179 -11.86 -11.43 -21.00
C SER A 179 -11.90 -11.00 -22.47
N GLU A 180 -12.34 -9.77 -22.75
CA GLU A 180 -12.50 -9.24 -24.10
C GLU A 180 -11.29 -8.44 -24.58
N THR A 181 -10.29 -8.27 -23.71
CA THR A 181 -9.14 -7.42 -23.97
C THR A 181 -7.89 -8.24 -24.35
N PRO A 182 -6.99 -7.70 -25.20
CA PRO A 182 -5.72 -8.35 -25.52
C PRO A 182 -4.88 -8.56 -24.26
N ALA A 183 -3.86 -9.41 -24.31
CA ALA A 183 -2.99 -9.65 -23.16
C ALA A 183 -2.42 -8.33 -22.61
N TRP A 184 -2.38 -8.18 -21.29
CA TRP A 184 -1.74 -7.05 -20.61
C TRP A 184 -0.29 -7.43 -20.28
N PRO A 185 0.72 -6.98 -21.06
CA PRO A 185 2.11 -7.31 -20.78
C PRO A 185 2.56 -6.59 -19.50
N GLU A 186 3.42 -7.20 -18.71
CA GLU A 186 4.05 -6.55 -17.54
C GLU A 186 5.39 -5.93 -17.97
N ASP A 187 5.35 -4.72 -18.54
CA ASP A 187 6.48 -4.09 -19.23
C ASP A 187 6.84 -2.69 -18.72
N LEU A 188 6.13 -2.16 -17.71
CA LEU A 188 6.53 -0.88 -17.13
C LEU A 188 7.89 -0.99 -16.43
N PRO A 189 8.86 -0.14 -16.81
CA PRO A 189 10.21 -0.20 -16.26
C PRO A 189 10.24 0.27 -14.81
N VAL A 190 11.34 -0.06 -14.13
CA VAL A 190 11.69 0.56 -12.85
C VAL A 190 12.17 1.98 -13.13
N ASP A 191 11.80 2.95 -12.29
CA ASP A 191 12.29 4.33 -12.41
C ASP A 191 13.79 4.38 -12.07
N GLU A 192 14.62 4.28 -13.11
CA GLU A 192 16.08 4.30 -13.03
C GLU A 192 16.64 5.63 -12.50
N GLU A 193 15.94 6.74 -12.73
CA GLU A 193 16.34 8.05 -12.20
C GLU A 193 16.28 8.04 -10.68
N TRP A 194 15.22 7.45 -10.12
CA TRP A 194 15.06 7.30 -8.67
C TRP A 194 16.08 6.33 -8.07
N GLU A 195 16.34 5.20 -8.71
CA GLU A 195 17.40 4.28 -8.26
C GLU A 195 18.77 4.97 -8.25
N SER A 196 19.07 5.74 -9.30
CA SER A 196 20.30 6.52 -9.43
C SER A 196 20.41 7.63 -8.39
N TYR A 197 19.31 8.29 -8.05
CA TYR A 197 19.25 9.27 -6.97
C TYR A 197 19.54 8.63 -5.60
N THR A 198 18.90 7.50 -5.31
CA THR A 198 19.08 6.76 -4.06
C THR A 198 20.52 6.26 -3.91
N ARG A 199 21.10 5.75 -5.00
CA ARG A 199 22.50 5.30 -5.04
C ARG A 199 23.47 6.47 -4.79
N ARG A 200 23.21 7.64 -5.40
CA ARG A 200 23.99 8.86 -5.16
C ARG A 200 23.91 9.31 -3.70
N GLN A 201 22.72 9.37 -3.11
CA GLN A 201 22.57 9.72 -1.69
C GLN A 201 23.29 8.74 -0.75
N ALA A 202 23.23 7.44 -1.03
CA ALA A 202 23.93 6.43 -0.25
C ALA A 202 25.46 6.61 -0.31
N LEU A 203 26.01 6.90 -1.49
CA LEU A 203 27.42 7.21 -1.67
C LEU A 203 27.82 8.50 -0.96
N THR A 204 27.00 9.55 -1.02
CA THR A 204 27.27 10.80 -0.28
C THR A 204 27.28 10.55 1.22
N ARG A 205 26.32 9.81 1.77
CA ARG A 205 26.30 9.45 3.21
C ARG A 205 27.49 8.58 3.62
N ALA A 206 27.86 7.60 2.80
CA ALA A 206 29.04 6.78 3.03
C ALA A 206 30.34 7.62 3.00
N SER A 207 30.43 8.59 2.10
CA SER A 207 31.56 9.52 2.01
C SER A 207 31.64 10.49 3.20
N CYS A 208 30.50 10.89 3.79
CA CYS A 208 30.49 11.69 5.02
C CYS A 208 30.94 10.87 6.24
N LEU A 209 30.54 9.60 6.32
CA LEU A 209 30.96 8.69 7.39
C LEU A 209 32.45 8.33 7.29
N SER A 210 33.00 8.17 6.08
CA SER A 210 34.45 7.98 5.88
C SER A 210 35.27 9.27 6.06
N ARG A 211 34.65 10.45 5.94
CA ARG A 211 35.26 11.73 6.34
C ARG A 211 35.42 11.86 7.87
N TRP A 212 34.60 11.16 8.64
CA TRP A 212 34.60 11.16 10.10
C TRP A 212 35.45 10.07 10.74
N SER A 213 36.06 9.17 9.95
CA SER A 213 36.96 8.12 10.46
C SER A 213 38.43 8.55 10.62
N SER A 214 38.76 9.83 10.42
CA SER A 214 40.10 10.37 10.71
C SER A 214 40.08 11.26 11.97
N PRO A 215 40.65 10.80 13.11
CA PRO A 215 40.65 11.54 14.38
C PRO A 215 41.27 12.94 14.32
N THR A 216 42.15 13.18 13.34
CA THR A 216 42.95 14.41 13.22
C THR A 216 42.23 15.55 12.49
N ARG A 217 41.14 15.29 11.74
CA ARG A 217 40.33 16.35 11.10
C ARG A 217 39.17 16.85 11.95
N TRP A 218 38.83 16.12 13.02
CA TRP A 218 37.76 16.48 13.94
C TRP A 218 37.99 17.84 14.61
N PHE A 219 39.23 18.16 14.99
CA PHE A 219 39.54 19.41 15.67
C PHE A 219 39.63 20.63 14.75
N SER A 220 39.99 20.46 13.47
CA SER A 220 40.12 21.59 12.53
C SER A 220 38.81 22.00 11.87
N GLU A 221 37.89 21.06 11.58
CA GLU A 221 36.56 21.43 11.04
C GLU A 221 35.59 21.89 12.15
N LEU A 222 35.80 21.49 13.41
CA LEU A 222 35.03 22.05 14.54
C LEU A 222 35.33 23.53 14.73
N SER A 223 36.58 23.99 14.61
CA SER A 223 36.90 25.42 14.79
C SER A 223 36.26 26.32 13.72
N ASP A 224 36.19 25.86 12.48
CA ASP A 224 35.55 26.60 11.39
C ASP A 224 34.01 26.58 11.50
N PHE A 225 33.43 25.49 12.03
CA PHE A 225 31.99 25.38 12.31
C PHE A 225 31.56 26.20 13.54
N PHE A 226 32.48 26.57 14.43
CA PHE A 226 32.19 27.40 15.61
C PHE A 226 32.19 28.92 15.33
N TYR A 227 32.72 29.38 14.19
CA TYR A 227 32.88 30.82 13.89
C TYR A 227 32.06 31.36 12.71
N GLY A 228 31.38 30.50 11.94
CA GLY A 228 30.53 30.94 10.83
C GLY A 228 29.05 30.66 11.07
N ASP A 229 28.26 31.74 11.09
CA ASP A 229 26.81 31.78 10.79
C ASP A 229 25.82 31.71 11.99
N GLU A 230 24.99 32.77 12.10
CA GLU A 230 24.10 33.05 13.25
C GLU A 230 22.86 32.15 13.32
N ASP A 231 22.47 31.49 12.23
CA ASP A 231 21.28 30.64 12.16
C ASP A 231 21.45 29.27 12.84
N CYS A 232 22.68 28.93 13.26
CA CYS A 232 23.00 27.66 13.92
C CYS A 232 22.62 27.63 15.42
N LYS A 233 22.22 28.77 16.03
CA LYS A 233 21.90 28.87 17.47
C LYS A 233 20.65 28.07 17.90
N LYS A 234 19.66 27.84 17.02
CA LYS A 234 18.46 27.03 17.34
C LYS A 234 18.75 25.51 17.34
N LYS A 235 19.59 25.02 16.42
CA LYS A 235 20.03 23.62 16.38
C LYS A 235 21.02 23.29 17.53
N ARG A 236 21.72 24.31 18.03
CA ARG A 236 22.67 24.24 19.16
C ARG A 236 22.03 23.73 20.46
N LYS A 237 20.80 24.14 20.80
CA LYS A 237 20.12 23.66 22.02
C LYS A 237 19.71 22.20 21.91
N LEU A 238 19.15 21.79 20.77
CA LEU A 238 18.64 20.42 20.58
C LEU A 238 19.77 19.37 20.64
N LEU A 239 20.92 19.67 20.00
CA LEU A 239 22.08 18.75 19.98
C LEU A 239 22.84 18.68 21.31
N LEU A 240 22.92 19.78 22.07
CA LEU A 240 23.49 19.76 23.42
C LEU A 240 22.63 18.97 24.41
N PHE A 241 21.29 19.05 24.31
CA PHE A 241 20.39 18.23 25.13
C PHE A 241 20.47 16.72 24.78
N LEU A 242 20.58 16.38 23.50
CA LEU A 242 20.71 14.98 23.06
C LEU A 242 22.08 14.37 23.40
N GLY A 243 23.17 15.14 23.31
CA GLY A 243 24.52 14.67 23.65
C GLY A 243 24.69 14.39 25.14
N VAL A 244 24.12 15.22 26.02
CA VAL A 244 24.22 15.03 27.49
C VAL A 244 23.30 13.89 27.98
N ALA A 245 22.14 13.68 27.35
CA ALA A 245 21.23 12.58 27.69
C ALA A 245 21.79 11.19 27.34
N VAL A 246 22.52 11.07 26.22
CA VAL A 246 23.13 9.79 25.80
C VAL A 246 24.34 9.43 26.66
N LEU A 247 25.14 10.43 27.09
CA LEU A 247 26.29 10.18 27.96
C LEU A 247 25.91 9.90 29.42
N THR A 248 24.81 10.49 29.92
CA THR A 248 24.31 10.19 31.27
C THR A 248 23.56 8.85 31.33
N GLY A 249 22.81 8.49 30.29
CA GLY A 249 22.10 7.20 30.22
C GLY A 249 23.02 5.97 30.17
N THR A 250 24.13 6.05 29.43
CA THR A 250 25.09 4.94 29.31
C THR A 250 25.94 4.77 30.58
N ALA A 251 26.31 5.86 31.26
CA ALA A 251 27.03 5.81 32.53
C ALA A 251 26.18 5.21 33.67
N VAL A 252 24.88 5.53 33.73
CA VAL A 252 23.95 4.98 34.75
C VAL A 252 23.66 3.49 34.51
N MET A 253 23.48 3.06 33.26
CA MET A 253 23.30 1.64 32.92
C MET A 253 24.56 0.81 33.22
N TRP A 254 25.76 1.38 33.01
CA TRP A 254 27.01 0.70 33.31
C TRP A 254 27.22 0.55 34.83
N MET A 255 26.95 1.59 35.63
CA MET A 255 27.01 1.51 37.10
C MET A 255 25.97 0.57 37.72
N LEU A 256 24.75 0.47 37.16
CA LEU A 256 23.73 -0.47 37.65
C LEU A 256 24.07 -1.94 37.31
N SER A 257 24.76 -2.17 36.18
CA SER A 257 25.20 -3.50 35.77
C SER A 257 26.41 -4.03 36.58
N SER A 258 27.25 -3.13 37.11
CA SER A 258 28.41 -3.49 37.95
C SER A 258 28.00 -3.77 39.40
N ARG A 259 27.00 -3.05 39.95
CA ARG A 259 26.47 -3.30 41.30
C ARG A 259 25.75 -4.65 41.46
N ARG A 260 25.09 -5.15 40.42
CA ARG A 260 24.44 -6.49 40.45
C ARG A 260 25.42 -7.67 40.45
N ARG A 261 26.68 -7.47 40.05
CA ARG A 261 27.70 -8.53 40.02
C ARG A 261 28.45 -8.73 41.33
N VAL A 262 28.37 -7.78 42.27
CA VAL A 262 29.06 -7.87 43.58
C VAL A 262 28.18 -8.52 44.67
N SER A 263 26.86 -8.58 44.49
CA SER A 263 25.93 -9.15 45.48
C SER A 263 25.67 -10.66 45.33
N ARG A 264 26.42 -11.39 44.48
CA ARG A 264 26.27 -12.85 44.26
C ARG A 264 27.59 -13.62 44.40
N ARG A 265 28.44 -13.21 45.34
CA ARG A 265 29.51 -14.05 45.87
C ARG A 265 29.42 -14.07 47.38
#